data_AF-A0A167SBT2-F1
#
_entry.id   AF-A0A167SBT2-F1
#
_cell.length_a   1.000
_cell.length_b   1.000
_cell.length_c   1.000
_cell.angle_alpha   90.00
_cell.angle_beta   90.00
_cell.angle_gamma   90.00
#
_symmetry.space_group_name_H-M   'P 1'
#
loop_
_entity.id
_entity.type
_entity.pdbx_description
1 polymer ?
#
loop_
_entity_poly.entity_id
_entity_poly.type
_entity_poly.pdbx_seq_one_letter_code
_entity_poly.pdbx_strand_id
1 'polypeptide(L)'
;MASPFNMGLVHTMARGMSVRIFGDVVLVTAVDLVQSAPNSIDYDYIVTIADNSYTTIATLRSQARQAYLAREDISNHFTIRVNRYLRVPHPTSPTLGVLIIDRMDILEFVPARINPPSIIPISPWPASLPSA
;
A
#
# COMPACT_ATOMS: atom_id res chain seq x y z
N MET A 1 16.79 -19.64 -1.33
CA MET A 1 16.36 -18.57 -2.27
C MET A 1 16.09 -17.33 -1.45
N ALA A 2 16.68 -16.18 -1.80
CA ALA A 2 16.38 -14.91 -1.14
C ALA A 2 14.94 -14.51 -1.46
N SER A 3 14.21 -13.96 -0.48
CA SER A 3 12.88 -13.44 -0.74
C SER A 3 12.98 -12.23 -1.68
N PRO A 4 12.11 -12.12 -2.70
CA PRO A 4 12.07 -10.93 -3.55
C PRO A 4 11.46 -9.72 -2.84
N PHE A 5 10.96 -9.89 -1.61
CA PHE A 5 10.32 -8.83 -0.82
C PHE A 5 11.31 -8.07 0.04
N ASN A 6 11.10 -6.76 0.12
CA ASN A 6 11.91 -5.90 0.97
C ASN A 6 11.32 -5.88 2.37
N MET A 7 11.80 -6.78 3.22
CA MET A 7 11.36 -6.93 4.61
C MET A 7 11.51 -5.60 5.38
N GLY A 8 10.43 -5.15 6.03
CA GLY A 8 10.40 -3.90 6.78
C GLY A 8 9.95 -2.68 5.96
N LEU A 9 9.75 -2.81 4.65
CA LEU A 9 9.22 -1.75 3.80
C LEU A 9 7.81 -1.33 4.19
N VAL A 10 6.91 -2.28 4.42
CA VAL A 10 5.53 -1.99 4.81
C VAL A 10 5.51 -1.21 6.12
N HIS A 11 6.36 -1.59 7.08
CA HIS A 11 6.52 -0.84 8.32
C HIS A 11 7.02 0.60 8.10
N THR A 12 7.99 0.76 7.20
CA THR A 12 8.58 2.04 6.82
C THR A 12 7.56 2.96 6.16
N MET A 13 6.83 2.45 5.16
CA MET A 13 5.77 3.17 4.46
C MET A 13 4.65 3.55 5.42
N ALA A 14 4.22 2.60 6.26
CA ALA A 14 3.21 2.80 7.29
C ALA A 14 3.59 3.93 8.26
N ARG A 15 4.83 3.96 8.75
CA ARG A 15 5.28 4.96 9.72
C ARG A 15 5.68 6.30 9.10
N GLY A 16 5.64 6.44 7.78
CA GLY A 16 6.04 7.68 7.09
C GLY A 16 7.55 7.98 7.23
N MET A 17 8.37 6.97 7.47
CA MET A 17 9.81 7.14 7.47
C MET A 17 10.28 7.38 6.04
N SER A 18 11.06 8.45 5.81
CA SER A 18 11.63 8.72 4.49
C SER A 18 12.71 7.70 4.17
N VAL A 19 12.42 6.83 3.21
CA VAL A 19 13.40 5.91 2.63
C VAL A 19 13.37 6.12 1.13
N ARG A 20 14.53 6.16 0.49
CA ARG A 20 14.61 6.17 -0.97
C ARG A 20 14.14 4.80 -1.47
N ILE A 21 12.86 4.70 -1.80
CA ILE A 21 12.25 3.50 -2.37
C ILE A 21 12.57 3.49 -3.86
N PHE A 22 13.64 2.80 -4.26
CA PHE A 22 13.91 2.49 -5.66
C PHE A 22 13.95 0.97 -5.81
N GLY A 23 12.92 0.41 -6.44
CA GLY A 23 12.89 -1.01 -6.77
C GLY A 23 12.21 -1.93 -5.75
N ASP A 24 11.65 -1.37 -4.67
CA ASP A 24 11.13 -2.19 -3.57
C ASP A 24 9.81 -2.88 -3.92
N VAL A 25 9.75 -4.18 -3.62
CA VAL A 25 8.64 -5.06 -3.99
C VAL A 25 7.82 -5.45 -2.77
N VAL A 26 6.50 -5.35 -2.90
CA VAL A 26 5.52 -5.84 -1.93
C VAL A 26 4.51 -6.74 -2.62
N LEU A 27 3.86 -7.59 -1.84
CA LEU A 27 2.74 -8.38 -2.29
C LEU A 27 1.44 -7.64 -2.02
N VAL A 28 0.56 -7.57 -3.01
CA VAL A 28 -0.86 -7.28 -2.83
C VAL A 28 -1.58 -8.61 -2.57
N THR A 29 -2.31 -8.70 -1.46
CA THR A 29 -3.06 -9.92 -1.06
C THR A 29 -4.57 -9.78 -1.22
N ALA A 30 -5.06 -8.55 -1.30
CA ALA A 30 -6.47 -8.24 -1.51
C ALA A 30 -6.61 -6.86 -2.14
N VAL A 31 -7.67 -6.69 -2.93
CA VAL A 31 -8.09 -5.42 -3.51
C VAL A 31 -9.58 -5.26 -3.28
N ASP A 32 -9.97 -4.17 -2.63
CA ASP A 32 -11.34 -3.81 -2.34
C ASP A 32 -11.70 -2.50 -3.03
N LEU A 33 -12.89 -2.45 -3.62
CA LEU A 33 -13.46 -1.21 -4.16
C LEU A 33 -14.33 -0.58 -3.08
N VAL A 34 -13.91 0.57 -2.57
CA VAL A 34 -14.60 1.27 -1.47
C VAL A 34 -15.09 2.62 -1.97
N GLN A 35 -16.33 2.97 -1.64
CA GLN A 35 -16.88 4.28 -1.97
C GLN A 35 -16.10 5.38 -1.22
N SER A 36 -15.60 6.38 -1.93
CA SER A 36 -14.70 7.41 -1.37
C SER A 36 -15.36 8.28 -0.30
N ALA A 37 -16.69 8.42 -0.37
CA ALA A 37 -17.51 9.07 0.65
C ALA A 37 -18.94 8.51 0.58
N PRO A 38 -19.73 8.60 1.68
CA PRO A 38 -21.15 8.25 1.64
C PRO A 38 -21.85 9.03 0.52
N ASN A 39 -22.55 8.32 -0.37
CA ASN A 39 -23.26 8.86 -1.53
C ASN A 39 -22.37 9.44 -2.66
N SER A 40 -21.06 9.19 -2.66
CA SER A 40 -20.20 9.55 -3.79
C SER A 40 -20.31 8.53 -4.93
N ILE A 41 -20.27 8.98 -6.18
CA ILE A 41 -20.07 8.07 -7.34
C ILE A 41 -18.60 7.70 -7.51
N ASP A 42 -17.70 8.34 -6.75
CA ASP A 42 -16.28 8.06 -6.77
C ASP A 42 -15.95 6.87 -5.87
N TYR A 43 -15.07 6.02 -6.39
CA TYR A 43 -14.56 4.85 -5.69
C TYR A 43 -13.04 4.90 -5.59
N ASP A 44 -12.53 4.49 -4.44
CA ASP A 44 -11.13 4.24 -4.16
C ASP A 44 -10.84 2.74 -4.21
N TYR A 45 -9.72 2.38 -4.82
CA TYR A 45 -9.18 1.02 -4.76
C TYR A 45 -8.27 0.91 -3.54
N ILE A 46 -8.71 0.15 -2.55
CA ILE A 46 -7.95 -0.12 -1.33
C ILE A 46 -7.27 -1.47 -1.49
N VAL A 47 -5.95 -1.50 -1.33
CA VAL A 47 -5.15 -2.72 -1.41
C VAL A 47 -4.60 -3.08 -0.05
N THR A 48 -4.60 -4.37 0.26
CA THR A 48 -3.83 -4.92 1.37
C THR A 48 -2.45 -5.33 0.85
N ILE A 49 -1.39 -4.73 1.39
CA ILE A 49 0.00 -4.98 0.98
C ILE A 49 0.81 -5.63 2.10
N ALA A 50 1.74 -6.52 1.74
CA ALA A 50 2.60 -7.26 2.66
C ALA A 50 4.06 -7.35 2.17
N ASP A 51 5.01 -7.37 3.10
CA ASP A 51 6.47 -7.47 2.83
C ASP A 51 7.15 -8.68 3.52
N ASN A 52 6.41 -9.78 3.72
CA ASN A 52 6.75 -10.94 4.55
C ASN A 52 6.85 -10.71 6.07
N SER A 53 7.02 -9.47 6.53
CA SER A 53 7.14 -9.17 7.96
C SER A 53 5.89 -8.49 8.49
N TYR A 54 5.32 -7.61 7.68
CA TYR A 54 4.23 -6.73 8.04
C TYR A 54 3.19 -6.64 6.93
N THR A 55 1.95 -6.36 7.34
CA THR A 55 0.83 -6.04 6.45
C THR A 55 0.23 -4.69 6.80
N THR A 56 -0.19 -3.92 5.80
CA THR A 56 -0.97 -2.69 5.95
C THR A 56 -1.96 -2.54 4.79
N ILE A 57 -2.87 -1.57 4.89
CA ILE A 57 -3.69 -1.12 3.76
C ILE A 57 -3.10 0.12 3.10
N ALA A 58 -3.34 0.28 1.79
CA ALA A 58 -2.99 1.46 1.02
C ALA A 58 -4.09 1.76 -0.01
N THR A 59 -4.24 3.03 -0.38
CA THR A 59 -5.13 3.46 -1.46
C THR A 59 -4.33 3.60 -2.76
N LEU A 60 -4.78 2.98 -3.85
CA LEU A 60 -4.22 3.21 -5.19
C LEU A 60 -4.79 4.50 -5.77
N ARG A 61 -3.92 5.42 -6.20
CA ARG A 61 -4.32 6.66 -6.88
C ARG A 61 -3.52 6.88 -8.15
N SER A 62 -3.97 7.85 -8.94
CA SER A 62 -3.26 8.35 -10.13
C SER A 62 -2.81 7.22 -11.08
N GLN A 63 -1.50 7.09 -11.30
CA GLN A 63 -0.91 6.11 -12.21
C GLN A 63 -0.97 4.69 -11.65
N ALA A 64 -0.90 4.51 -10.32
CA ALA A 64 -1.05 3.19 -9.71
C ALA A 64 -2.45 2.62 -9.96
N ARG A 65 -3.50 3.45 -9.82
CA ARG A 65 -4.87 3.02 -10.15
C ARG A 65 -5.00 2.65 -11.63
N GLN A 66 -4.43 3.44 -12.52
CA GLN A 66 -4.45 3.16 -13.96
C GLN A 66 -3.71 1.86 -14.29
N ALA A 67 -2.55 1.61 -13.68
CA ALA A 67 -1.78 0.39 -13.87
C ALA A 67 -2.57 -0.86 -13.45
N TYR A 68 -3.29 -0.80 -12.32
CA TYR A 68 -4.18 -1.87 -11.88
C TYR A 68 -5.34 -2.10 -12.86
N LEU A 69 -6.03 -1.04 -13.27
CA LEU A 69 -7.18 -1.14 -14.19
C LEU A 69 -6.81 -1.59 -15.61
N ALA A 70 -5.56 -1.37 -16.03
CA ALA A 70 -5.08 -1.79 -17.34
C ALA A 70 -4.78 -3.31 -17.42
N ARG A 71 -4.87 -4.04 -16.31
CA ARG A 71 -4.59 -5.48 -16.24
C ARG A 71 -5.88 -6.26 -16.01
N GLU A 72 -6.41 -6.86 -17.07
CA GLU A 72 -7.59 -7.75 -17.02
C GLU A 72 -7.24 -9.16 -16.52
N ASP A 73 -5.95 -9.52 -16.54
CA ASP A 73 -5.40 -10.85 -16.23
C ASP A 73 -4.91 -10.99 -14.79
N ILE A 74 -5.07 -9.96 -13.96
CA ILE A 74 -4.49 -9.95 -12.62
C ILE A 74 -5.37 -10.70 -11.62
N SER A 75 -4.76 -11.63 -10.89
CA SER A 75 -5.44 -12.29 -9.77
C SER A 75 -5.55 -11.35 -8.57
N ASN A 76 -6.39 -11.67 -7.58
CA ASN A 76 -6.46 -10.91 -6.32
C ASN A 76 -5.13 -10.88 -5.53
N HIS A 77 -4.17 -11.73 -5.90
CA HIS A 77 -2.82 -11.77 -5.36
C HIS A 77 -1.80 -11.47 -6.46
N PHE A 78 -1.00 -10.42 -6.29
CA PHE A 78 0.02 -10.01 -7.26
C PHE A 78 1.11 -9.20 -6.58
N THR A 79 2.32 -9.22 -7.13
CA THR A 79 3.39 -8.38 -6.59
C THR A 79 3.46 -7.06 -7.33
N ILE A 80 3.83 -6.01 -6.60
CA ILE A 80 4.04 -4.68 -7.15
C ILE A 80 5.39 -4.16 -6.73
N ARG A 81 6.04 -3.43 -7.62
CA ARG A 81 7.12 -2.52 -7.28
C ARG A 81 6.52 -1.16 -6.97
N VAL A 82 6.74 -0.66 -5.75
CA VAL A 82 6.26 0.67 -5.35
C VAL A 82 7.30 1.70 -5.82
N ASN A 83 6.90 2.56 -6.77
CA ASN A 83 7.79 3.60 -7.31
C ASN A 83 7.57 4.95 -6.63
N ARG A 84 6.33 5.22 -6.19
CA ARG A 84 5.98 6.43 -5.44
C ARG A 84 4.79 6.17 -4.53
N TYR A 85 4.95 6.57 -3.28
CA TYR A 85 3.89 6.59 -2.28
C TYR A 85 3.89 7.92 -1.54
N LEU A 86 2.77 8.20 -0.89
CA LEU A 86 2.56 9.35 -0.02
C LEU A 86 1.84 8.87 1.22
N ARG A 87 2.07 9.55 2.33
CA ARG A 87 1.30 9.33 3.55
C ARG A 87 0.64 10.65 3.94
N VAL A 88 -0.68 10.63 4.08
CA VAL A 88 -1.50 11.82 4.35
C VAL A 88 -2.36 11.60 5.58
N PRO A 89 -2.79 12.65 6.30
CA PRO A 89 -3.70 12.49 7.43
C PRO A 89 -5.06 11.95 6.95
N HIS A 90 -5.69 11.10 7.75
CA HIS A 90 -7.03 10.60 7.46
C HIS A 90 -8.05 11.73 7.61
N PRO A 91 -8.97 11.91 6.65
CA PRO A 91 -9.83 13.10 6.59
C PRO A 91 -10.77 13.24 7.81
N THR A 92 -11.19 12.13 8.39
CA THR A 92 -12.13 12.11 9.53
C THR A 92 -11.53 11.62 10.84
N SER A 93 -10.26 11.19 10.85
CA SER A 93 -9.62 10.63 12.04
C SER A 93 -8.20 11.18 12.20
N PRO A 94 -7.99 12.18 13.06
CA PRO A 94 -6.72 12.91 13.15
C PRO A 94 -5.57 12.04 13.67
N THR A 95 -5.86 10.88 14.25
CA THR A 95 -4.89 9.92 14.76
C THR A 95 -4.50 8.85 13.74
N LEU A 96 -5.08 8.87 12.53
CA LEU A 96 -4.84 7.87 11.49
C LEU A 96 -4.19 8.50 10.26
N GLY A 97 -3.25 7.77 9.67
CA GLY A 97 -2.65 8.10 8.38
C GLY A 97 -3.22 7.21 7.29
N VAL A 98 -3.42 7.79 6.11
CA VAL A 98 -3.72 7.06 4.88
C VAL A 98 -2.43 6.93 4.09
N LEU A 99 -2.08 5.69 3.77
CA LEU A 99 -1.01 5.38 2.82
C LEU A 99 -1.60 5.40 1.40
N ILE A 100 -1.01 6.18 0.51
CA ILE A 100 -1.41 6.32 -0.88
C ILE A 100 -0.26 5.82 -1.76
N ILE A 101 -0.53 4.91 -2.67
CA ILE A 101 0.41 4.53 -3.73
C ILE A 101 0.04 5.33 -4.98
N ASP A 102 0.94 6.21 -5.42
CA ASP A 102 0.73 7.12 -6.56
C ASP A 102 1.27 6.53 -7.87
N ARG A 103 2.37 5.77 -7.79
CA ARG A 103 3.00 5.06 -8.93
C ARG A 103 3.50 3.69 -8.50
N MET A 104 3.19 2.68 -9.31
CA MET A 104 3.65 1.31 -9.13
C MET A 104 3.78 0.59 -10.47
N ASP A 105 4.61 -0.46 -10.48
CA ASP A 105 4.64 -1.44 -11.57
C ASP A 105 4.11 -2.78 -11.05
N ILE A 106 3.23 -3.43 -11.80
CA ILE A 106 2.77 -4.79 -11.50
C ILE A 106 3.79 -5.77 -12.04
N LEU A 107 4.23 -6.70 -11.19
CA LEU A 107 5.19 -7.73 -11.54
C LEU A 107 4.45 -9.07 -11.69
N GLU A 108 4.83 -9.88 -12.68
CA GLU A 108 4.16 -11.14 -13.04
C GLU A 108 4.37 -12.27 -12.01
N PHE A 109 5.25 -12.07 -11.03
CA PHE A 109 5.58 -13.10 -10.05
C PHE A 109 4.65 -13.06 -8.84
N VAL A 110 3.96 -14.16 -8.54
CA VAL A 110 3.27 -14.37 -7.26
C VAL A 110 4.05 -15.46 -6.50
N PRO A 111 4.69 -15.16 -5.36
CA PRO A 111 5.38 -16.19 -4.60
C PRO A 111 4.40 -17.24 -4.08
N ALA A 112 4.80 -18.51 -4.19
CA ALA A 112 3.97 -19.64 -3.80
C ALA A 112 3.61 -19.69 -2.30
N ARG A 113 4.32 -18.95 -1.43
CA ARG A 113 4.06 -18.84 0.01
C ARG A 113 4.52 -17.49 0.55
N ILE A 114 3.68 -16.88 1.39
CA ILE A 114 4.04 -15.78 2.30
C ILE A 114 3.89 -16.34 3.71
N ASN A 115 4.92 -16.19 4.55
CA ASN A 115 4.74 -16.48 5.98
C ASN A 115 3.69 -15.52 6.54
N PRO A 116 2.80 -15.95 7.45
CA PRO A 116 1.75 -15.08 7.98
C PRO A 116 2.38 -13.80 8.54
N PRO A 117 2.17 -12.64 7.88
CA PRO A 117 2.81 -11.40 8.28
C PRO A 117 2.18 -10.86 9.56
N SER A 118 2.94 -10.12 10.36
CA SER A 118 2.36 -9.40 11.50
C SER A 118 1.46 -8.29 10.98
N ILE A 119 0.19 -8.28 11.37
CA ILE A 119 -0.74 -7.22 10.97
C ILE A 119 -0.34 -5.93 11.69
N ILE A 120 0.04 -4.90 10.93
CA ILE A 120 0.12 -3.54 11.47
C ILE A 120 -1.22 -2.88 11.12
N PRO A 121 -2.06 -2.55 12.11
CA PRO A 121 -3.26 -1.77 11.83
C PRO A 121 -2.90 -0.40 11.23
N ILE A 122 -3.83 0.16 10.45
CA ILE A 122 -3.79 1.48 9.81
C ILE A 122 -2.91 2.44 10.60
N SER A 123 -1.87 2.95 9.94
CA SER A 123 -0.71 3.46 10.65
C SER A 123 -1.06 4.70 11.45
N PRO A 124 -0.79 4.74 12.77
CA PRO A 124 -1.09 5.90 13.60
C PRO A 124 -0.40 7.16 13.05
N TRP A 125 -1.17 8.22 12.81
CA TRP A 125 -0.63 9.52 12.42
C TRP A 125 0.11 10.12 13.63
N PRO A 126 1.32 10.70 13.43
CA PRO A 126 1.97 11.41 14.52
C PRO A 126 1.01 12.51 15.00
N ALA A 127 0.60 12.42 16.26
CA ALA A 127 -0.13 13.48 16.94
C ALA A 127 0.84 14.67 16.98
N SER A 128 0.67 15.63 16.06
CA SER A 128 1.55 16.79 15.85
C SER A 128 3.03 16.45 15.61
N LEU A 129 3.50 16.67 14.37
CA LEU A 129 4.87 17.17 14.24
C LEU A 129 4.89 18.56 14.93
N PRO A 130 5.87 18.89 15.78
CA PRO A 130 6.01 20.25 16.26
C PRO A 130 6.14 21.15 15.03
N SER A 131 5.28 22.17 14.95
CA SER A 131 5.39 23.23 13.96
C SER A 131 6.82 23.78 14.01
N ALA A 132 7.57 23.63 12.93
CA ALA A 132 8.84 24.33 12.75
C ALA A 132 8.58 25.83 12.56
#